data_AF-A0AAD7VEI5-F1
#
_entry.id   AF-A0AAD7VEI5-F1
#
_cell.length_a   1.000
_cell.length_b   1.000
_cell.length_c   1.000
_cell.angle_alpha   90.00
_cell.angle_beta   90.00
_cell.angle_gamma   90.00
#
_symmetry.space_group_name_H-M   'P 1'
#
loop_
_entity.id
_entity.type
_entity.pdbx_description
1 polymer ?
#
loop_
_entity_poly.entity_id
_entity_poly.type
_entity_poly.pdbx_seq_one_letter_code
_entity_poly.pdbx_strand_id
1 'polypeptide(L)'
;MPKLIFLKINRGPRIMQCVMDAIPVSAVEPGGVAPTRTQFLHSNLDTSPSSPFFRSKSTRMETFQSGQLSAQNEEMLVLRNKSPRWHEQLQCWFLNFNGRVTVASVKNFQLVASLKNGVSGQAQENVILQFGKVGKDVFTMDYQYPISSFEAFAICLSSFDTKIARESVND
;
A
#
# COMPACT_ATOMS: atom_id res chain seq x y z
N MET A 1 -8.27 20.53 17.21
CA MET A 1 -9.26 19.49 16.91
C MET A 1 -8.74 18.64 15.74
N PRO A 2 -8.58 17.31 15.87
CA PRO A 2 -8.21 16.46 14.75
C PRO A 2 -9.30 16.53 13.67
N LYS A 3 -8.92 16.79 12.41
CA LYS A 3 -9.84 16.77 11.27
C LYS A 3 -10.15 15.32 10.92
N LEU A 4 -11.29 14.81 11.35
CA LEU A 4 -11.80 13.53 10.86
C LEU A 4 -12.27 13.73 9.41
N ILE A 5 -11.85 12.84 8.52
CA ILE A 5 -12.30 12.84 7.14
C ILE A 5 -13.47 11.89 7.03
N PHE A 6 -14.64 12.46 6.79
CA PHE A 6 -15.87 11.71 6.55
C PHE A 6 -15.79 11.03 5.20
N LEU A 7 -15.99 9.71 5.21
CA LEU A 7 -16.17 8.96 3.98
C LEU A 7 -17.65 9.10 3.63
N LYS A 8 -17.96 10.02 2.71
CA LYS A 8 -19.31 10.10 2.14
C LYS A 8 -19.46 8.94 1.15
N ILE A 9 -19.80 7.77 1.68
CA ILE A 9 -19.98 6.53 0.92
C ILE A 9 -21.34 6.61 0.19
N ASN A 10 -21.42 7.39 -0.89
CA ASN A 10 -22.60 7.44 -1.78
C ASN A 10 -22.68 6.23 -2.74
N ARG A 11 -21.62 5.41 -2.77
CA ARG A 11 -21.50 4.12 -3.49
C ARG A 11 -20.78 3.17 -2.56
N GLY A 12 -21.07 1.87 -2.62
CA GLY A 12 -20.46 0.86 -1.74
C GLY A 12 -18.94 1.05 -1.59
N PRO A 13 -18.36 0.74 -0.40
CA PRO A 13 -16.95 0.98 -0.12
C PRO A 13 -16.05 0.40 -1.22
N ARG A 14 -15.09 1.19 -1.74
CA ARG A 14 -14.09 0.68 -2.66
C ARG A 14 -13.31 -0.44 -1.96
N ILE A 15 -13.31 -1.63 -2.54
CA ILE A 15 -12.51 -2.75 -2.05
C ILE A 15 -11.13 -2.66 -2.71
N MET A 16 -10.07 -2.47 -1.92
CA MET A 16 -8.70 -2.73 -2.35
C MET A 16 -8.15 -3.89 -1.52
N GLN A 17 -7.55 -4.85 -2.22
CA GLN A 17 -6.81 -5.95 -1.64
C GLN A 17 -5.47 -6.02 -2.38
N CYS A 18 -4.38 -5.82 -1.66
CA CYS A 18 -3.03 -5.95 -2.19
C CYS A 18 -2.44 -7.24 -1.63
N VAL A 19 -1.90 -8.07 -2.51
CA VAL A 19 -1.28 -9.34 -2.14
C VAL A 19 0.21 -9.11 -2.39
N MET A 20 1.06 -9.28 -1.37
CA MET A 20 2.50 -9.03 -1.41
C MET A 20 3.30 -10.34 -1.55
N ASP A 21 3.67 -10.74 -2.78
CA ASP A 21 4.20 -12.10 -3.05
C ASP A 21 5.54 -12.36 -2.36
N ALA A 22 6.32 -11.29 -2.19
CA ALA A 22 7.65 -11.34 -1.61
C ALA A 22 7.68 -11.11 -0.10
N ILE A 23 6.53 -10.91 0.56
CA ILE A 23 6.46 -10.62 1.99
C ILE A 23 5.57 -11.67 2.68
N PRO A 24 6.10 -12.49 3.58
CA PRO A 24 5.29 -13.44 4.34
C PRO A 24 4.45 -12.71 5.41
N VAL A 25 3.32 -13.28 5.81
CA VAL A 25 2.47 -12.78 6.91
C VAL A 25 3.25 -12.72 8.22
N SER A 26 4.22 -13.61 8.44
CA SER A 26 5.09 -13.58 9.62
C SER A 26 5.84 -12.25 9.78
N ALA A 27 6.04 -11.48 8.70
CA ALA A 27 6.70 -10.18 8.76
C ALA A 27 5.92 -9.13 9.57
N VAL A 28 4.61 -9.27 9.79
CA VAL A 28 3.85 -8.31 10.62
C VAL A 28 3.82 -8.67 12.11
N GLU A 29 4.31 -9.86 12.48
CA GLU A 29 4.37 -10.32 13.86
C GLU A 29 5.56 -9.69 14.62
N PRO A 30 5.52 -9.64 15.97
CA PRO A 30 6.65 -9.16 16.76
C PRO A 30 7.93 -9.96 16.45
N GLY A 31 8.97 -9.27 15.98
CA GLY A 31 10.24 -9.90 15.57
C GLY A 31 10.22 -10.51 14.17
N GLY A 32 9.12 -10.39 13.43
CA GLY A 32 9.01 -10.80 12.03
C GLY A 32 9.97 -10.01 11.13
N VAL A 33 10.53 -10.68 10.12
CA VAL A 33 11.48 -10.09 9.16
C VAL A 33 10.93 -10.22 7.74
N ALA A 34 10.81 -9.11 7.03
CA ALA A 34 10.45 -9.04 5.64
C ALA A 34 11.70 -9.35 4.79
N PRO A 35 11.57 -10.09 3.67
CA PRO A 35 12.66 -10.37 2.73
C PRO A 35 13.22 -9.14 1.99
N THR A 36 13.03 -7.94 2.53
CA THR A 36 13.43 -6.68 1.90
C THR A 36 14.93 -6.69 1.71
N ARG A 37 15.37 -6.56 0.45
CA ARG A 37 16.79 -6.44 0.08
C ARG A 37 17.30 -5.06 0.52
N THR A 38 17.60 -4.90 1.80
CA THR A 38 18.12 -3.66 2.41
C THR A 38 19.59 -3.40 2.09
N GLN A 39 20.27 -4.35 1.48
CA GLN A 39 21.66 -4.21 1.05
C GLN A 39 21.72 -3.68 -0.38
N PHE A 40 21.83 -2.36 -0.49
CA PHE A 40 22.59 -1.79 -1.59
C PHE A 40 23.99 -2.40 -1.47
N LEU A 41 24.39 -3.23 -2.43
CA LEU A 41 25.80 -3.62 -2.49
C LEU A 41 26.59 -2.32 -2.60
N HIS A 42 27.31 -1.96 -1.54
CA HIS A 42 28.33 -0.93 -1.58
C HIS A 42 29.39 -1.42 -2.57
N SER A 43 29.23 -1.08 -3.85
CA SER A 43 30.32 -1.17 -4.80
C SER A 43 31.37 -0.17 -4.33
N ASN A 44 32.52 -0.68 -3.87
CA ASN A 44 33.69 0.15 -3.58
C ASN A 44 33.92 1.10 -4.76
N LEU A 45 33.87 2.40 -4.47
CA LEU A 45 34.25 3.47 -5.36
C LEU A 45 35.76 3.34 -5.59
N ASP A 46 36.18 3.19 -6.84
CA ASP A 46 37.27 3.98 -7.38
C ASP A 46 37.08 4.11 -8.89
N THR A 47 37.11 5.35 -9.37
CA THR A 47 37.01 5.84 -10.77
C THR A 47 35.64 6.37 -11.21
N SER A 48 35.50 7.70 -11.21
CA SER A 48 34.51 8.47 -11.98
C SER A 48 35.11 8.91 -13.33
N PRO A 49 34.40 9.59 -14.27
CA PRO A 49 32.97 9.88 -14.39
C PRO A 49 32.38 9.60 -15.80
N SER A 50 31.10 9.24 -15.90
CA SER A 50 30.22 9.71 -16.98
C SER A 50 28.78 9.32 -16.70
N SER A 51 27.91 10.31 -16.53
CA SER A 51 26.47 10.12 -16.68
C SER A 51 26.15 9.79 -18.14
N PRO A 52 25.23 8.84 -18.38
CA PRO A 52 24.08 9.16 -19.20
C PRO A 52 22.81 8.75 -18.46
N PHE A 53 21.89 9.69 -18.25
CA PHE A 53 20.72 9.82 -19.12
C PHE A 53 19.94 8.52 -19.30
N PHE A 54 18.72 8.53 -18.73
CA PHE A 54 17.59 7.67 -19.06
C PHE A 54 17.71 7.02 -20.45
N ARG A 55 17.95 5.71 -20.47
CA ARG A 55 17.69 4.91 -21.66
C ARG A 55 17.14 3.56 -21.26
N SER A 56 15.82 3.50 -21.12
CA SER A 56 15.10 2.23 -21.20
C SER A 56 15.35 1.61 -22.58
N LYS A 57 15.98 0.43 -22.59
CA LYS A 57 15.80 -0.56 -23.66
C LYS A 57 15.73 -1.97 -23.07
N SER A 58 14.52 -2.50 -23.22
CA SER A 58 14.07 -3.89 -23.33
C SER A 58 15.10 -5.03 -23.42
N THR A 59 14.68 -6.15 -22.82
CA THR A 59 15.02 -7.55 -23.13
C THR A 59 16.36 -8.09 -22.63
N ARG A 60 16.36 -8.56 -21.38
CA ARG A 60 16.89 -9.89 -21.06
C ARG A 60 16.22 -10.41 -19.79
N MET A 61 15.34 -11.40 -19.92
CA MET A 61 14.98 -12.25 -18.79
C MET A 61 16.23 -13.04 -18.43
N GLU A 62 16.93 -12.61 -17.39
CA GLU A 62 17.80 -13.53 -16.66
C GLU A 62 16.92 -14.26 -15.66
N THR A 63 16.58 -15.48 -16.05
CA THR A 63 16.12 -16.54 -15.17
C THR A 63 17.15 -16.73 -14.06
N PHE A 64 17.01 -15.97 -12.98
CA PHE A 64 17.63 -16.34 -11.72
C PHE A 64 16.90 -17.59 -11.28
N GLN A 65 17.61 -18.71 -11.39
CA GLN A 65 17.21 -19.99 -10.85
C GLN A 65 16.73 -19.76 -9.43
N SER A 66 15.42 -19.93 -9.25
CA SER A 66 14.81 -20.19 -7.96
C SER A 66 15.57 -21.39 -7.39
N GLY A 67 16.55 -21.09 -6.54
CA GLY A 67 17.08 -22.06 -5.61
C GLY A 67 15.87 -22.55 -4.82
N GLN A 68 15.45 -23.76 -5.16
CA GLN A 68 14.38 -24.51 -4.54
C GLN A 68 14.79 -24.81 -3.09
N LEU A 69 14.73 -23.80 -2.24
CA LEU A 69 14.76 -23.90 -0.79
C LEU A 69 13.31 -23.97 -0.36
N SER A 70 12.82 -25.20 -0.18
CA SER A 70 11.57 -25.57 0.48
C SER A 70 10.48 -24.51 0.43
N ALA A 71 9.49 -24.70 -0.46
CA ALA A 71 8.16 -24.13 -0.31
C ALA A 71 7.55 -24.66 1.00
N GLN A 72 8.02 -24.14 2.13
CA GLN A 72 7.19 -23.96 3.30
C GLN A 72 6.08 -23.04 2.83
N ASN A 73 4.86 -23.45 3.12
CA ASN A 73 3.62 -22.79 2.74
C ASN A 73 3.48 -21.48 3.53
N GLU A 74 4.47 -20.59 3.43
CA GLU A 74 4.50 -19.31 4.12
C GLU A 74 3.40 -18.45 3.52
N GLU A 75 2.39 -18.21 4.34
CA GLU A 75 1.24 -17.43 3.93
C GLU A 75 1.70 -16.04 3.50
N MET A 76 1.32 -15.65 2.30
CA MET A 76 1.65 -14.36 1.69
C MET A 76 0.89 -13.22 2.37
N LEU A 77 1.56 -12.08 2.61
CA LEU A 77 0.94 -10.94 3.25
C LEU A 77 -0.17 -10.36 2.36
N VAL A 78 -1.38 -10.29 2.92
CA VAL A 78 -2.53 -9.65 2.27
C VAL A 78 -2.86 -8.37 3.02
N LEU A 79 -2.84 -7.24 2.33
CA LEU A 79 -3.28 -5.94 2.82
C LEU A 79 -4.69 -5.63 2.32
N ARG A 80 -5.57 -5.15 3.21
CA ARG A 80 -6.96 -4.79 2.88
C ARG A 80 -7.31 -3.42 3.41
N ASN A 81 -8.30 -2.78 2.79
CA ASN A 81 -8.88 -1.54 3.33
C ASN A 81 -9.30 -1.72 4.79
N LYS A 82 -8.87 -0.80 5.64
CA LYS A 82 -9.40 -0.66 6.99
C LYS A 82 -10.87 -0.31 6.92
N SER A 83 -11.69 -1.04 7.67
CA SER A 83 -13.12 -0.77 7.77
C SER A 83 -13.35 0.61 8.39
N PRO A 84 -14.24 1.45 7.81
CA PRO A 84 -14.57 2.73 8.42
C PRO A 84 -15.27 2.52 9.76
N ARG A 85 -15.11 3.48 10.67
CA ARG A 85 -15.83 3.51 11.95
C ARG A 85 -17.12 4.31 11.80
N TRP A 86 -18.18 3.86 12.45
CA TRP A 86 -19.42 4.61 12.55
C TRP A 86 -19.26 5.72 13.59
N HIS A 87 -19.72 6.93 13.27
CA HIS A 87 -19.83 8.03 14.22
C HIS A 87 -21.30 8.30 14.54
N GLU A 88 -21.76 7.96 15.74
CA GLU A 88 -23.17 8.08 16.12
C GLU A 88 -23.69 9.52 16.05
N GLN A 89 -22.98 10.51 16.60
CA GLN A 89 -23.48 11.89 16.63
C GLN A 89 -23.59 12.53 15.24
N LEU A 90 -22.77 12.09 14.28
CA LEU A 90 -22.70 12.65 12.94
C LEU A 90 -23.39 11.75 11.90
N GLN A 91 -23.91 10.60 12.34
CA GLN A 91 -24.59 9.59 11.53
C GLN A 91 -23.86 9.29 10.21
N CYS A 92 -22.54 9.09 10.30
CA CYS A 92 -21.71 8.84 9.11
C CYS A 92 -20.52 7.93 9.40
N TRP A 93 -20.02 7.29 8.33
CA TRP A 93 -18.81 6.50 8.34
C TRP A 93 -17.58 7.38 8.17
N PHE A 94 -16.53 7.14 8.98
CA PHE A 94 -15.29 7.89 8.92
C PHE A 94 -14.06 7.00 9.08
N LEU A 95 -12.92 7.52 8.63
CA LEU A 95 -11.59 7.01 9.00
C LEU A 95 -10.80 8.13 9.65
N ASN A 96 -10.05 7.79 10.70
CA ASN A 96 -9.17 8.74 11.37
C ASN A 96 -7.80 8.73 10.69
N PHE A 97 -7.48 9.82 10.01
CA PHE A 97 -6.18 10.05 9.35
C PHE A 97 -5.22 10.89 10.20
N ASN A 98 -5.54 11.16 11.48
CA ASN A 98 -4.72 11.95 12.40
C ASN A 98 -4.29 13.31 11.83
N GLY A 99 -5.15 13.94 11.02
CA GLY A 99 -4.87 15.23 10.36
C GLY A 99 -3.94 15.16 9.14
N ARG A 100 -3.44 13.98 8.75
CA ARG A 100 -2.60 13.78 7.55
C ARG A 100 -3.38 13.90 6.25
N VAL A 101 -4.69 13.72 6.30
CA VAL A 101 -5.61 13.87 5.16
C VAL A 101 -6.62 14.97 5.51
N THR A 102 -6.81 15.92 4.60
CA THR A 102 -7.60 17.13 4.86
C THR A 102 -8.71 17.37 3.82
N VAL A 103 -8.66 16.67 2.69
CA VAL A 103 -9.61 16.81 1.58
C VAL A 103 -10.33 15.49 1.33
N ALA A 104 -11.66 15.51 1.26
CA ALA A 104 -12.44 14.32 0.92
C ALA A 104 -12.15 13.84 -0.51
N SER A 105 -11.89 12.54 -0.67
CA SER A 105 -11.54 11.93 -1.95
C SER A 105 -11.76 10.41 -1.88
N VAL A 106 -12.11 9.80 -3.02
CA VAL A 106 -12.16 8.33 -3.18
C VAL A 106 -10.78 7.68 -3.15
N LYS A 107 -9.71 8.49 -3.13
CA LYS A 107 -8.32 8.05 -2.96
C LYS A 107 -7.89 8.05 -1.50
N ASN A 108 -8.75 8.43 -0.55
CA ASN A 108 -8.41 8.38 0.86
C ASN A 108 -8.62 6.96 1.38
N PHE A 109 -7.55 6.27 1.76
CA PHE A 109 -7.62 4.91 2.27
C PHE A 109 -6.51 4.63 3.29
N GLN A 110 -6.79 3.63 4.13
CA GLN A 110 -5.82 3.01 5.02
C GLN A 110 -5.82 1.51 4.71
N LEU A 111 -4.64 0.89 4.61
CA LEU A 111 -4.49 -0.55 4.47
C LEU A 111 -3.95 -1.15 5.77
N VAL A 112 -4.50 -2.31 6.13
CA VAL A 112 -4.11 -3.11 7.30
C VAL A 112 -3.82 -4.54 6.86
N ALA A 113 -3.00 -5.26 7.61
CA ALA A 113 -2.75 -6.67 7.35
C ALA A 113 -3.99 -7.52 7.64
N SER A 114 -4.29 -8.45 6.75
CA SER A 114 -5.37 -9.41 6.89
C SER A 114 -4.81 -10.71 7.46
N LEU A 115 -4.83 -10.88 8.78
CA LEU A 115 -4.42 -12.12 9.44
C LEU A 115 -5.60 -13.10 9.50
N LYS A 116 -5.40 -14.36 9.10
CA LYS A 116 -6.44 -15.41 9.12
C LYS A 116 -6.79 -15.90 10.53
N ASN A 117 -5.88 -15.78 11.50
CA ASN A 117 -6.00 -16.49 12.77
C ASN A 117 -6.77 -15.76 13.88
N GLY A 118 -7.48 -14.67 13.58
CA GLY A 118 -8.34 -13.99 14.58
C GLY A 118 -7.63 -13.52 15.85
N VAL A 119 -6.29 -13.55 15.89
CA VAL A 119 -5.53 -13.16 17.07
C VAL A 119 -5.49 -11.64 17.15
N SER A 120 -6.25 -11.16 18.12
CA SER A 120 -6.31 -9.79 18.63
C SER A 120 -6.90 -8.75 17.67
N GLY A 121 -7.99 -8.10 18.10
CA GLY A 121 -8.51 -6.88 17.47
C GLY A 121 -7.51 -5.72 17.37
N GLN A 122 -6.28 -5.88 17.88
CA GLN A 122 -5.19 -4.90 17.80
C GLN A 122 -4.50 -4.90 16.42
N ALA A 123 -4.41 -6.04 15.73
CA ALA A 123 -3.79 -6.09 14.39
C ALA A 123 -4.60 -5.29 13.34
N GLN A 124 -5.92 -5.22 13.50
CA GLN A 124 -6.83 -4.43 12.65
C GLN A 124 -6.65 -2.91 12.80
N GLU A 125 -5.95 -2.46 13.85
CA GLU A 125 -5.66 -1.04 14.03
C GLU A 125 -4.33 -0.61 13.40
N ASN A 126 -3.41 -1.55 13.16
CA ASN A 126 -2.08 -1.26 12.66
C ASN A 126 -2.09 -0.90 11.17
N VAL A 127 -2.10 0.41 10.87
CA VAL A 127 -2.18 0.93 9.49
C VAL A 127 -0.81 0.84 8.83
N ILE A 128 -0.66 -0.10 7.90
CA ILE A 128 0.59 -0.33 7.15
C ILE A 128 0.81 0.73 6.06
N LEU A 129 -0.28 1.17 5.42
CA LEU A 129 -0.25 2.23 4.41
C LEU A 129 -1.42 3.17 4.61
N GLN A 130 -1.15 4.46 4.72
CA GLN A 130 -2.13 5.53 4.74
C GLN A 130 -1.88 6.45 3.56
N PHE A 131 -2.91 6.63 2.73
CA PHE A 131 -2.86 7.54 1.59
C PHE A 131 -4.09 8.45 1.58
N GLY A 132 -3.89 9.72 1.23
CA GLY A 132 -5.04 10.60 1.02
C GLY A 132 -4.70 12.00 0.56
N LYS A 133 -5.76 12.72 0.18
CA LYS A 133 -5.70 14.03 -0.47
C LYS A 133 -5.55 15.16 0.55
N VAL A 134 -4.65 16.11 0.24
CA VAL A 134 -4.45 17.33 1.05
C VAL A 134 -4.55 18.63 0.26
N GLY A 135 -4.47 18.57 -1.07
CA GLY A 135 -4.62 19.72 -1.98
C GLY A 135 -5.13 19.27 -3.35
N LYS A 136 -5.18 20.16 -4.35
CA LYS A 136 -5.71 19.86 -5.71
C LYS A 136 -5.10 18.59 -6.30
N ASP A 137 -3.77 18.55 -6.35
CA ASP A 137 -2.93 17.50 -6.91
C ASP A 137 -1.85 17.05 -5.92
N VAL A 138 -2.13 17.21 -4.61
CA VAL A 138 -1.20 16.93 -3.52
C VAL A 138 -1.81 15.90 -2.60
N PHE A 139 -1.03 14.85 -2.31
CA PHE A 139 -1.41 13.71 -1.49
C PHE A 139 -0.33 13.42 -0.46
N THR A 140 -0.73 12.85 0.68
CA THR A 140 0.16 12.31 1.69
C THR A 140 0.21 10.80 1.58
N MET A 141 1.40 10.21 1.80
CA MET A 141 1.65 8.78 1.81
C MET A 141 2.50 8.45 3.03
N ASP A 142 1.88 7.82 4.02
CA ASP A 142 2.56 7.31 5.21
C ASP A 142 2.59 5.80 5.10
N TYR A 143 3.77 5.19 5.17
CA TYR A 143 3.93 3.75 5.11
C TYR A 143 4.84 3.30 6.26
N GLN A 144 4.67 2.05 6.65
CA GLN A 144 5.50 1.43 7.66
C GLN A 144 5.88 0.02 7.22
N TYR A 145 6.84 -0.54 7.93
CA TYR A 145 7.21 -1.93 7.82
C TYR A 145 5.95 -2.84 7.85
N PRO A 146 5.86 -3.88 7.00
CA PRO A 146 6.93 -4.51 6.24
C PRO A 146 7.14 -4.01 4.80
N ILE A 147 6.38 -3.04 4.32
CA ILE A 147 6.48 -2.59 2.93
C ILE A 147 7.56 -1.51 2.74
N SER A 148 8.18 -1.52 1.57
CA SER A 148 9.09 -0.46 1.11
C SER A 148 8.34 0.76 0.59
N SER A 149 9.03 1.90 0.48
CA SER A 149 8.50 3.10 -0.17
C SER A 149 8.06 2.84 -1.62
N PHE A 150 8.78 1.99 -2.34
CA PHE A 150 8.48 1.65 -3.72
C PHE A 150 7.17 0.86 -3.84
N GLU A 151 6.98 -0.17 -3.00
CA GLU A 151 5.74 -0.95 -2.96
C GLU A 151 4.56 -0.08 -2.53
N ALA A 152 4.73 0.73 -1.48
CA ALA A 152 3.73 1.69 -1.03
C ALA A 152 3.31 2.65 -2.16
N PHE A 153 4.28 3.21 -2.87
CA PHE A 153 4.04 4.13 -3.97
C PHE A 153 3.32 3.46 -5.14
N ALA A 154 3.71 2.24 -5.53
CA ALA A 154 3.05 1.47 -6.57
C ALA A 154 1.58 1.19 -6.23
N ILE A 155 1.29 0.80 -4.98
CA ILE A 155 -0.08 0.63 -4.49
C ILE A 155 -0.86 1.94 -4.61
N CYS A 156 -0.29 3.06 -4.16
CA CYS A 156 -0.93 4.37 -4.26
C CYS A 156 -1.22 4.79 -5.71
N LEU A 157 -0.30 4.55 -6.65
CA LEU A 157 -0.52 4.81 -8.08
C LEU A 157 -1.68 3.99 -8.65
N SER A 158 -1.78 2.71 -8.29
CA SER A 158 -2.92 1.87 -8.71
C SER A 158 -4.27 2.45 -8.26
N SER A 159 -4.28 3.23 -7.18
CA SER A 159 -5.49 3.87 -6.69
C SER A 159 -6.02 4.93 -7.66
N PHE A 160 -5.17 5.55 -8.50
CA PHE A 160 -5.55 6.57 -9.46
C PHE A 160 -6.31 6.03 -10.64
N ASP A 161 -6.09 4.77 -11.00
CA ASP A 161 -6.74 4.15 -12.15
C ASP A 161 -8.27 4.11 -11.95
N THR A 162 -8.96 4.81 -12.86
CA THR A 162 -10.40 4.77 -13.01
C THR A 162 -10.66 3.82 -14.15
N LYS A 163 -11.16 2.61 -13.82
CA LYS A 163 -11.69 1.66 -14.80
C LYS A 163 -12.39 2.44 -15.91
N ILE A 164 -11.87 2.33 -17.13
CA ILE A 164 -12.49 2.84 -18.36
C ILE A 164 -13.85 2.13 -18.47
N ALA A 165 -14.87 2.78 -17.94
CA ALA A 165 -16.27 2.33 -17.94
C ALA A 165 -17.18 3.55 -17.90
N ARG A 166 -16.84 4.56 -18.71
CA ARG A 166 -17.73 5.65 -19.11
C ARG A 166 -17.46 5.99 -20.57
N GLU A 167 -17.70 5.01 -21.42
CA GLU A 167 -17.98 5.21 -22.84
C GLU A 167 -18.58 3.90 -23.35
N SER A 168 -19.84 3.69 -22.99
CA SER A 168 -20.74 2.90 -23.82
C SER A 168 -21.88 3.84 -24.19
N VAL A 169 -21.62 4.59 -25.27
CA VAL A 169 -22.54 4.90 -26.36
C VAL A 169 -23.96 5.27 -25.91
N ASN A 170 -24.22 6.58 -25.81
CA ASN A 170 -25.48 7.10 -26.33
C ASN A 170 -25.27 7.26 -27.82
N ASP A 171 -25.85 6.37 -28.60
CA ASP A 171 -26.36 6.57 -29.97
C ASP A 171 -27.34 5.42 -30.26
#